data_AF-A0A9P9EDC7-F1
#
_entry.id   AF-A0A9P9EDC7-F1
#
_cell.length_a   1.000
_cell.length_b   1.000
_cell.length_c   1.000
_cell.angle_alpha   90.00
_cell.angle_beta   90.00
_cell.angle_gamma   90.00
#
_symmetry.space_group_name_H-M   'P 1'
#
loop_
_entity.id
_entity.type
_entity.pdbx_description
1 polymer ?
#
loop_
_entity_poly.entity_id
_entity_poly.type
_entity_poly.pdbx_seq_one_letter_code
_entity_poly.pdbx_strand_id
1 'polypeptide(L)'
;MDPLLQYPSHAFIPYLLDSTNVTPSSQGSSLSTSPSTNPPLSVHQTATWSYIGPLLTNDSSSLPPTFHTWSSNALNGSILPRLLPFLDFLHQLLKSAGVECYWLTIRATKPTSEFNMPRWHVDDNFFSTSFSLNTRRGQNQAQSQSQTQTRTSGYGDESLPAERKYWKLATTLLGPSTLFLPTYLNPSALTTLSTTKAHHSALLSSSSPTGSHTCTSLRCDACFSTSQDIRSSLATLLESHPTVSPSEKEGAVHSEPQCGVDRVFVNVVPGVEKEMRELMGRWGMKEWPRAWCLGIPTGREGFMEKR
;
A
#
# COMPACT_ATOMS: atom_id res chain seq x y z
N MET A 1 -7.06 4.65 22.21
CA MET A 1 -7.35 5.75 21.29
C MET A 1 -7.57 5.13 19.93
N ASP A 2 -8.79 5.20 19.40
CA ASP A 2 -9.10 4.68 18.07
C ASP A 2 -8.43 5.59 17.01
N PRO A 3 -7.44 5.10 16.23
CA PRO A 3 -6.76 5.90 15.22
C PRO A 3 -7.70 6.37 14.09
N LEU A 4 -8.93 5.85 14.03
CA LEU A 4 -9.92 6.14 13.00
C LEU A 4 -10.70 7.45 13.23
N LEU A 5 -10.60 8.06 14.42
CA LEU A 5 -11.27 9.34 14.75
C LEU A 5 -10.69 10.58 14.02
N GLN A 6 -9.62 10.42 13.24
CA GLN A 6 -8.88 11.52 12.62
C GLN A 6 -9.36 11.94 11.22
N TYR A 7 -10.43 11.32 10.70
CA TYR A 7 -10.96 11.58 9.36
C TYR A 7 -12.26 12.40 9.45
N PRO A 8 -12.24 13.72 9.17
CA PRO A 8 -13.46 14.52 9.11
C PRO A 8 -14.30 14.10 7.89
N SER A 9 -15.61 13.92 8.12
CA SER A 9 -16.71 13.69 7.16
C SER A 9 -16.65 12.53 6.16
N HIS A 10 -15.62 11.69 6.14
CA HIS A 10 -15.58 10.49 5.29
C HIS A 10 -15.69 9.24 6.18
N ALA A 11 -16.84 8.58 6.21
CA ALA A 11 -16.97 7.38 7.03
C ALA A 11 -16.14 6.24 6.46
N PHE A 12 -15.45 5.55 7.35
CA PHE A 12 -15.19 4.13 7.16
C PHE A 12 -16.55 3.44 7.06
N ILE A 13 -16.84 2.82 5.93
CA ILE A 13 -17.93 1.84 5.84
C ILE A 13 -17.30 0.45 6.01
N PRO A 14 -17.11 -0.04 7.25
CA PRO A 14 -16.76 -1.44 7.45
C PRO A 14 -17.96 -2.31 7.07
N TYR A 15 -17.70 -3.38 6.32
CA TYR A 15 -18.69 -4.42 6.10
C TYR A 15 -18.55 -5.50 7.16
N LEU A 16 -19.65 -5.82 7.84
CA LEU A 16 -19.82 -7.06 8.60
C LEU A 16 -20.54 -8.04 7.68
N LEU A 17 -19.97 -9.23 7.51
CA LEU A 17 -20.59 -10.32 6.76
C LEU A 17 -21.84 -10.81 7.50
N ASP A 18 -23.02 -10.58 6.92
CA ASP A 18 -24.21 -11.35 7.28
C ASP A 18 -24.14 -12.71 6.57
N SER A 19 -24.03 -13.76 7.37
CA SER A 19 -23.95 -15.15 6.89
C SER A 19 -25.33 -15.60 6.41
N THR A 20 -25.65 -15.42 5.14
CA THR A 20 -26.78 -16.12 4.50
C THR A 20 -26.44 -16.60 3.09
N ASN A 21 -26.71 -17.88 2.87
CA ASN A 21 -26.48 -18.69 1.67
C ASN A 21 -27.12 -18.08 0.41
N VAL A 22 -26.36 -18.00 -0.69
CA VAL A 22 -26.93 -18.04 -2.05
C VAL A 22 -25.96 -18.75 -3.02
N THR A 23 -26.41 -19.88 -3.56
CA THR A 23 -25.90 -20.54 -4.76
C THR A 23 -26.38 -19.77 -6.00
N PRO A 24 -25.59 -19.65 -7.08
CA PRO A 24 -26.12 -20.19 -8.33
C PRO A 24 -25.11 -20.81 -9.30
N SER A 25 -25.74 -21.61 -10.16
CA SER A 25 -25.32 -22.46 -11.26
C SER A 25 -24.59 -21.78 -12.42
N SER A 26 -23.69 -22.58 -12.99
CA SER A 26 -22.96 -22.45 -14.26
C SER A 26 -23.82 -22.44 -15.52
N GLN A 27 -23.54 -21.54 -16.47
CA GLN A 27 -23.51 -21.83 -17.92
C GLN A 27 -22.51 -20.88 -18.61
N GLY A 28 -21.61 -21.46 -19.41
CA GLY A 28 -20.62 -20.72 -20.20
C GLY A 28 -21.12 -20.33 -21.59
N SER A 29 -20.37 -19.48 -22.30
CA SER A 29 -20.28 -19.46 -23.77
C SER A 29 -19.18 -18.53 -24.28
N SER A 30 -18.33 -19.12 -25.14
CA SER A 30 -17.61 -18.61 -26.32
C SER A 30 -16.97 -17.22 -26.35
N LEU A 31 -15.64 -17.21 -26.46
CA LEU A 31 -14.83 -16.05 -26.84
C LEU A 31 -14.97 -15.72 -28.34
N SER A 32 -15.38 -14.48 -28.64
CA SER A 32 -15.12 -13.82 -29.93
C SER A 32 -14.11 -12.68 -29.71
N THR A 33 -12.93 -12.79 -30.31
CA THR A 33 -11.83 -11.84 -30.16
C THR A 33 -12.05 -10.63 -31.09
N SER A 34 -12.75 -9.61 -30.59
CA SER A 34 -12.69 -8.26 -31.15
C SER A 34 -11.60 -7.45 -30.42
N PRO A 35 -10.96 -6.46 -31.07
CA PRO A 35 -9.94 -5.65 -30.44
C PRO A 35 -10.57 -4.92 -29.25
N SER A 36 -10.14 -5.24 -28.04
CA SER A 36 -10.77 -4.77 -26.80
C SER A 36 -10.53 -3.27 -26.60
N THR A 37 -11.33 -2.43 -27.23
CA THR A 37 -11.55 -1.07 -26.75
C THR A 37 -12.26 -1.18 -25.42
N ASN A 38 -11.48 -1.23 -24.33
CA ASN A 38 -12.01 -1.13 -22.98
C ASN A 38 -13.00 0.03 -22.91
N PRO A 39 -14.15 -0.14 -22.23
CA PRO A 39 -15.13 0.92 -22.14
C PRO A 39 -14.52 2.19 -21.54
N PRO A 40 -15.05 3.38 -21.88
CA PRO A 40 -14.64 4.62 -21.26
C PRO A 40 -14.71 4.53 -19.74
N LEU A 41 -13.65 4.98 -19.08
CA LEU A 41 -13.54 5.02 -17.63
C LEU A 41 -12.95 6.37 -17.23
N SER A 42 -13.62 7.07 -16.32
CA SER A 42 -13.10 8.29 -15.70
C SER A 42 -13.36 8.28 -14.20
N VAL A 43 -12.65 9.15 -13.48
CA VAL A 43 -12.80 9.29 -12.03
C VAL A 43 -13.81 10.39 -11.76
N HIS A 44 -14.87 10.05 -11.03
CA HIS A 44 -15.87 11.00 -10.54
C HIS A 44 -15.35 11.75 -9.32
N GLN A 45 -14.73 11.04 -8.36
CA GLN A 45 -14.15 11.63 -7.15
C GLN A 45 -12.93 10.84 -6.67
N THR A 46 -12.04 11.52 -5.94
CA THR A 46 -10.89 10.86 -5.30
C THR A 46 -11.37 9.99 -4.15
N ALA A 47 -11.17 8.68 -4.27
CA ALA A 47 -11.61 7.70 -3.27
C ALA A 47 -10.70 6.48 -3.30
N THR A 48 -10.64 5.76 -2.17
CA THR A 48 -9.85 4.54 -2.04
C THR A 48 -10.75 3.40 -1.58
N TRP A 49 -10.60 2.24 -2.17
CA TRP A 49 -11.12 0.98 -1.66
C TRP A 49 -9.97 0.07 -1.26
N SER A 50 -10.15 -0.69 -0.19
CA SER A 50 -9.17 -1.65 0.28
C SER A 50 -9.83 -2.94 0.73
N TYR A 51 -9.12 -4.02 0.51
CA TYR A 51 -9.49 -5.37 0.89
C TYR A 51 -8.26 -6.07 1.48
N ILE A 52 -8.46 -6.78 2.58
CA ILE A 52 -7.46 -7.64 3.18
C ILE A 52 -8.10 -8.99 3.51
N GLY A 53 -7.52 -10.06 2.98
CA GLY A 53 -8.13 -11.38 3.05
C GLY A 53 -7.55 -12.39 2.05
N PRO A 54 -8.23 -13.53 1.88
CA PRO A 54 -7.92 -14.51 0.84
C PRO A 54 -7.95 -13.92 -0.58
N LEU A 55 -7.24 -14.53 -1.53
CA LEU A 55 -7.23 -14.06 -2.93
C LEU A 55 -8.65 -13.94 -3.51
N LEU A 56 -9.04 -12.74 -3.98
CA LEU A 56 -10.31 -12.56 -4.68
C LEU A 56 -10.25 -13.28 -6.03
N THR A 57 -11.39 -13.82 -6.45
CA THR A 57 -11.53 -14.50 -7.74
C THR A 57 -11.86 -13.50 -8.85
N ASN A 58 -11.74 -13.97 -10.11
CA ASN A 58 -12.04 -13.19 -11.31
C ASN A 58 -13.55 -13.02 -11.59
N ASP A 59 -14.41 -13.25 -10.59
CA ASP A 59 -15.86 -13.10 -10.68
C ASP A 59 -16.31 -11.81 -9.98
N SER A 60 -17.02 -10.95 -10.72
CA SER A 60 -17.63 -9.73 -10.17
C SER A 60 -18.57 -9.99 -8.98
N SER A 61 -19.26 -11.13 -8.94
CA SER A 61 -20.19 -11.48 -7.86
C SER A 61 -19.47 -11.82 -6.55
N SER A 62 -18.19 -12.24 -6.65
CA SER A 62 -17.33 -12.54 -5.52
C SER A 62 -16.70 -11.31 -4.87
N LEU A 63 -16.76 -10.15 -5.55
CA LEU A 63 -16.19 -8.92 -5.01
C LEU A 63 -17.03 -8.40 -3.84
N PRO A 64 -16.40 -7.92 -2.74
CA PRO A 64 -17.12 -7.41 -1.59
C PRO A 64 -18.13 -6.31 -1.96
N PRO A 65 -19.32 -6.22 -1.34
CA PRO A 65 -20.30 -5.17 -1.64
C PRO A 65 -19.74 -3.75 -1.56
N THR A 66 -18.78 -3.51 -0.65
CA THR A 66 -18.09 -2.21 -0.51
C THR A 66 -17.26 -1.83 -1.74
N PHE A 67 -16.81 -2.80 -2.53
CA PHE A 67 -16.18 -2.55 -3.82
C PHE A 67 -17.18 -1.93 -4.79
N HIS A 68 -18.39 -2.49 -4.89
CA HIS A 68 -19.43 -1.99 -5.78
C HIS A 68 -19.88 -0.60 -5.36
N THR A 69 -20.08 -0.38 -4.05
CA THR A 69 -20.36 0.96 -3.50
C THR A 69 -19.25 1.95 -3.83
N TRP A 70 -17.98 1.57 -3.65
CA TRP A 70 -16.86 2.43 -4.01
C TRP A 70 -16.86 2.72 -5.51
N SER A 71 -16.97 1.69 -6.35
CA SER A 71 -16.90 1.82 -7.81
C SER A 71 -18.01 2.73 -8.34
N SER A 72 -19.25 2.60 -7.84
CA SER A 72 -20.38 3.41 -8.29
C SER A 72 -20.28 4.88 -7.87
N ASN A 73 -19.56 5.17 -6.78
CA ASN A 73 -19.39 6.52 -6.26
C ASN A 73 -18.12 7.20 -6.79
N ALA A 74 -17.05 6.43 -6.98
CA ALA A 74 -15.73 6.93 -7.32
C ALA A 74 -15.49 7.08 -8.84
N LEU A 75 -16.19 6.29 -9.66
CA LEU A 75 -15.88 6.14 -11.08
C LEU A 75 -17.12 6.40 -11.95
N ASN A 76 -16.89 6.95 -13.15
CA ASN A 76 -17.85 6.92 -14.24
C ASN A 76 -17.46 5.78 -15.18
N GLY A 77 -18.36 4.82 -15.36
CA GLY A 77 -18.11 3.60 -16.14
C GLY A 77 -17.64 2.42 -15.30
N SER A 78 -17.53 1.25 -15.92
CA SER A 78 -17.15 0.01 -15.24
C SER A 78 -15.65 -0.22 -15.27
N ILE A 79 -15.05 -0.42 -14.09
CA ILE A 79 -13.65 -0.83 -13.96
C ILE A 79 -13.44 -2.34 -14.14
N LEU A 80 -14.50 -3.14 -14.04
CA LEU A 80 -14.43 -4.61 -14.07
C LEU A 80 -13.68 -5.17 -15.29
N PRO A 81 -13.84 -4.66 -16.53
CA PRO A 81 -13.10 -5.15 -17.69
C PRO A 81 -11.57 -5.01 -17.57
N ARG A 82 -11.11 -4.08 -16.72
CA ARG A 82 -9.69 -3.87 -16.44
C ARG A 82 -9.24 -4.61 -15.18
N LEU A 83 -10.11 -4.66 -14.16
CA LEU A 83 -9.80 -5.24 -12.86
C LEU A 83 -9.84 -6.78 -12.87
N LEU A 84 -10.85 -7.40 -13.48
CA LEU A 84 -11.00 -8.86 -13.41
C LEU A 84 -9.83 -9.62 -14.07
N PRO A 85 -9.33 -9.22 -15.27
CA PRO A 85 -8.14 -9.85 -15.84
C PRO A 85 -6.89 -9.66 -14.96
N PHE A 86 -6.79 -8.52 -14.29
CA PHE A 86 -5.70 -8.27 -13.36
C PHE A 86 -5.80 -9.14 -12.10
N LEU A 87 -6.99 -9.33 -11.53
CA LEU A 87 -7.21 -10.25 -10.41
C LEU A 87 -6.91 -11.70 -10.79
N ASP A 88 -7.24 -12.11 -12.02
CA ASP A 88 -6.90 -13.44 -12.54
C ASP A 88 -5.37 -13.63 -12.62
N PHE A 89 -4.66 -12.65 -13.20
CA PHE A 89 -3.19 -12.63 -13.22
C PHE A 89 -2.60 -12.70 -11.80
N LEU A 90 -3.12 -11.90 -10.86
CA LEU A 90 -2.67 -11.94 -9.47
C LEU A 90 -2.90 -13.30 -8.84
N HIS A 91 -4.06 -13.91 -9.07
CA HIS A 91 -4.39 -15.21 -8.51
C HIS A 91 -3.38 -16.26 -8.96
N GLN A 92 -3.08 -16.32 -10.26
CA GLN A 92 -2.10 -17.26 -10.83
C GLN A 92 -0.69 -16.99 -10.29
N LEU A 93 -0.25 -15.72 -10.32
CA LEU A 93 1.07 -15.32 -9.86
C LEU A 93 1.28 -15.65 -8.37
N LEU A 94 0.34 -15.25 -7.50
CA LEU A 94 0.46 -15.42 -6.05
C LEU A 94 0.35 -16.88 -5.64
N LYS A 95 -0.57 -17.63 -6.24
CA LYS A 95 -0.69 -19.06 -5.99
C LYS A 95 0.57 -19.82 -6.37
N SER A 96 1.21 -19.47 -7.49
CA SER A 96 2.49 -20.08 -7.90
C SER A 96 3.63 -19.78 -6.91
N ALA A 97 3.54 -18.66 -6.19
CA ALA A 97 4.48 -18.26 -5.14
C ALA A 97 4.10 -18.79 -3.73
N GLY A 98 3.07 -19.65 -3.62
CA GLY A 98 2.58 -20.17 -2.34
C GLY A 98 1.97 -19.08 -1.43
N VAL A 99 1.38 -18.05 -2.03
CA VAL A 99 0.71 -16.96 -1.32
C VAL A 99 -0.80 -17.03 -1.54
N GLU A 100 -1.55 -17.00 -0.45
CA GLU A 100 -3.02 -17.19 -0.47
C GLU A 100 -3.79 -15.97 0.06
N CYS A 101 -3.10 -14.98 0.63
CA CYS A 101 -3.69 -13.77 1.17
C CYS A 101 -2.97 -12.53 0.65
N TYR A 102 -3.67 -11.41 0.68
CA TYR A 102 -3.14 -10.13 0.24
C TYR A 102 -3.91 -8.96 0.85
N TRP A 103 -3.23 -7.82 0.91
CA TRP A 103 -3.85 -6.51 1.05
C TRP A 103 -3.90 -5.84 -0.32
N LEU A 104 -5.09 -5.72 -0.87
CA LEU A 104 -5.39 -4.99 -2.10
C LEU A 104 -5.86 -3.57 -1.77
N THR A 105 -5.30 -2.58 -2.43
CA THR A 105 -5.79 -1.21 -2.39
C THR A 105 -5.97 -0.68 -3.80
N ILE A 106 -7.16 -0.15 -4.09
CA ILE A 106 -7.46 0.54 -5.35
C ILE A 106 -7.76 2.00 -5.02
N ARG A 107 -7.01 2.91 -5.64
CA ARG A 107 -7.15 4.36 -5.44
C ARG A 107 -7.55 5.02 -6.74
N ALA A 108 -8.72 5.65 -6.75
CA ALA A 108 -9.16 6.57 -7.77
C ALA A 108 -8.73 8.00 -7.37
N THR A 109 -8.16 8.75 -8.30
CA THR A 109 -7.62 10.09 -8.04
C THR A 109 -7.98 11.02 -9.19
N LYS A 110 -8.63 12.14 -8.86
CA LYS A 110 -8.84 13.27 -9.78
C LYS A 110 -7.52 13.99 -10.05
N PRO A 111 -7.44 14.80 -11.13
CA PRO A 111 -6.31 15.66 -11.36
C PRO A 111 -5.98 16.49 -10.11
N THR A 112 -4.71 16.49 -9.73
CA THR A 112 -4.24 17.21 -8.54
C THR A 112 -2.80 17.67 -8.71
N SER A 113 -2.49 18.83 -8.13
CA SER A 113 -1.14 19.39 -8.07
C SER A 113 -0.28 18.78 -6.96
N GLU A 114 -0.87 17.95 -6.10
CA GLU A 114 -0.17 17.29 -4.98
C GLU A 114 1.09 16.53 -5.41
N PHE A 115 1.10 15.99 -6.64
CA PHE A 115 2.19 15.19 -7.19
C PHE A 115 3.02 15.96 -8.24
N ASN A 116 2.91 17.30 -8.28
CA ASN A 116 3.74 18.11 -9.19
C ASN A 116 5.23 17.98 -8.84
N MET A 117 5.54 17.87 -7.55
CA MET A 117 6.85 17.51 -7.06
C MET A 117 6.91 15.99 -6.84
N PRO A 118 7.89 15.28 -7.46
CA PRO A 118 8.10 13.85 -7.22
C PRO A 118 8.29 13.55 -5.74
N ARG A 119 7.63 12.49 -5.27
CA ARG A 119 7.70 12.02 -3.88
C ARG A 119 8.45 10.69 -3.85
N TRP A 120 9.73 10.75 -4.21
CA TRP A 120 10.60 9.59 -4.20
C TRP A 120 10.65 8.95 -2.81
N HIS A 121 10.34 7.66 -2.73
CA HIS A 121 10.37 6.90 -1.49
C HIS A 121 10.62 5.42 -1.78
N VAL A 122 10.86 4.67 -0.69
CA VAL A 122 10.91 3.21 -0.67
C VAL A 122 9.86 2.74 0.31
N ASP A 123 9.17 1.65 -0.01
CA ASP A 123 8.22 1.06 0.92
C ASP A 123 8.94 0.44 2.12
N ASP A 124 8.35 0.58 3.31
CA ASP A 124 8.80 -0.13 4.49
C ASP A 124 8.47 -1.64 4.41
N ASN A 125 9.14 -2.44 5.23
CA ASN A 125 8.75 -3.85 5.40
C ASN A 125 7.42 -3.95 6.18
N PHE A 126 6.33 -4.22 5.46
CA PHE A 126 4.96 -4.32 6.00
C PHE A 126 4.82 -5.32 7.15
N PHE A 127 5.60 -6.40 7.17
CA PHE A 127 5.46 -7.49 8.15
C PHE A 127 6.53 -7.48 9.23
N SER A 128 7.43 -6.50 9.22
CA SER A 128 8.42 -6.32 10.29
C SER A 128 7.72 -6.38 11.66
N THR A 129 8.11 -7.35 12.49
CA THR A 129 7.62 -7.53 13.87
C THR A 129 8.12 -6.44 14.80
N SER A 130 9.22 -5.80 14.41
CA SER A 130 9.66 -4.56 15.02
C SER A 130 8.72 -3.46 14.54
N PHE A 131 7.83 -3.02 15.41
CA PHE A 131 7.53 -1.59 15.52
C PHE A 131 8.81 -0.89 15.98
N SER A 132 9.87 -0.92 15.16
CA SER A 132 11.00 -0.05 15.36
C SER A 132 10.49 1.32 14.90
N LEU A 133 10.15 2.26 15.79
CA LEU A 133 11.15 2.86 16.69
C LEU A 133 12.51 2.70 16.00
N ASN A 134 12.74 3.47 14.93
CA ASN A 134 13.98 3.48 14.15
C ASN A 134 15.14 4.06 14.98
N THR A 135 15.41 3.41 16.10
CA THR A 135 16.61 3.53 16.91
C THR A 135 17.26 2.16 16.83
N ARG A 136 18.42 2.10 16.17
CA ARG A 136 19.35 0.94 16.03
C ARG A 136 19.11 0.00 14.84
N ARG A 137 19.72 0.37 13.71
CA ARG A 137 20.68 -0.50 13.00
C ARG A 137 21.60 0.34 12.09
N GLY A 138 22.42 1.16 12.75
CA GLY A 138 23.62 1.78 12.16
C GLY A 138 24.91 1.08 12.60
N GLN A 139 24.83 -0.12 13.18
CA GLN A 139 25.99 -0.91 13.60
C GLN A 139 25.70 -2.38 13.31
N ASN A 140 26.35 -2.90 12.27
CA ASN A 140 26.86 -4.28 12.12
C ASN A 140 27.14 -4.62 10.65
N GLN A 141 27.90 -3.76 9.94
CA GLN A 141 28.64 -4.16 8.74
C GLN A 141 30.17 -4.07 8.90
N ALA A 142 30.66 -3.92 10.14
CA ALA A 142 32.08 -3.98 10.42
C ALA A 142 32.32 -4.73 11.73
N GLN A 143 32.19 -6.06 11.70
CA GLN A 143 32.87 -6.99 12.61
C GLN A 143 32.55 -8.44 12.21
N SER A 144 33.00 -8.81 11.01
CA SER A 144 33.24 -10.21 10.67
C SER A 144 34.68 -10.52 11.08
N GLN A 145 34.92 -10.79 12.36
CA GLN A 145 36.10 -11.56 12.80
C GLN A 145 35.99 -11.95 14.28
N SER A 146 36.08 -13.26 14.50
CA SER A 146 36.42 -13.98 15.74
C SER A 146 35.58 -13.73 17.00
N GLN A 147 34.77 -14.72 17.40
CA GLN A 147 35.11 -15.55 18.56
C GLN A 147 34.14 -16.72 18.76
N THR A 148 34.73 -17.77 19.30
CA THR A 148 34.29 -19.17 19.36
C THR A 148 33.57 -19.46 20.68
N GLN A 149 32.43 -20.18 20.62
CA GLN A 149 31.79 -21.07 21.64
C GLN A 149 31.59 -20.54 23.08
N THR A 150 30.41 -20.68 23.71
CA THR A 150 29.90 -21.95 24.30
C THR A 150 28.40 -21.94 24.60
N ARG A 151 27.82 -23.15 24.60
CA ARG A 151 26.40 -23.54 24.73
C ARG A 151 25.81 -23.28 26.14
N THR A 152 24.51 -22.96 26.19
CA THR A 152 23.54 -23.63 27.10
C THR A 152 22.15 -23.64 26.46
N SER A 153 21.50 -24.79 26.61
CA SER A 153 20.25 -25.28 26.02
C SER A 153 18.96 -24.62 26.53
N GLY A 154 17.93 -24.55 25.67
CA GLY A 154 16.54 -24.59 26.12
C GLY A 154 15.55 -23.92 25.15
N TYR A 155 14.63 -24.73 24.61
CA TYR A 155 13.49 -24.40 23.74
C TYR A 155 13.75 -24.31 22.23
N GLY A 156 12.90 -25.03 21.49
CA GLY A 156 13.01 -25.32 20.07
C GLY A 156 13.06 -24.08 19.22
N ASP A 157 14.23 -23.86 18.64
CA ASP A 157 14.46 -22.99 17.50
C ASP A 157 13.87 -23.71 16.28
N GLU A 158 12.58 -23.47 16.00
CA GLU A 158 12.07 -23.64 14.64
C GLU A 158 12.93 -22.74 13.77
N SER A 159 13.88 -23.36 13.06
CA SER A 159 14.73 -22.75 12.06
C SER A 159 13.94 -21.67 11.30
N LEU A 160 14.26 -20.41 11.57
CA LEU A 160 13.66 -19.27 10.86
C LEU A 160 13.75 -19.60 9.37
N PRO A 161 12.61 -19.70 8.65
CA PRO A 161 12.65 -20.01 7.24
C PRO A 161 13.52 -18.95 6.56
N ALA A 162 14.35 -19.41 5.60
CA ALA A 162 15.23 -18.57 4.79
C ALA A 162 14.56 -17.22 4.51
N GLU A 163 15.27 -16.13 4.81
CA GLU A 163 14.82 -14.73 4.77
C GLU A 163 13.79 -14.50 3.64
N ARG A 164 12.49 -14.57 4.00
CA ARG A 164 11.42 -14.50 3.02
C ARG A 164 11.44 -13.11 2.43
N LYS A 165 11.72 -13.01 1.12
CA LYS A 165 11.69 -11.73 0.43
C LYS A 165 10.25 -11.24 0.39
N TYR A 166 10.00 -10.11 1.05
CA TYR A 166 8.73 -9.41 0.96
C TYR A 166 8.72 -8.54 -0.30
N TRP A 167 7.58 -8.51 -0.98
CA TRP A 167 7.44 -7.75 -2.22
C TRP A 167 6.03 -7.17 -2.29
N LYS A 168 5.86 -6.20 -3.18
CA LYS A 168 4.62 -5.46 -3.42
C LYS A 168 4.44 -5.35 -4.92
N LEU A 169 3.21 -5.50 -5.40
CA LEU A 169 2.87 -5.17 -6.78
C LEU A 169 2.16 -3.84 -6.83
N ALA A 170 2.53 -3.04 -7.81
CA ALA A 170 1.94 -1.75 -8.08
C ALA A 170 1.64 -1.67 -9.58
N THR A 171 0.42 -1.28 -9.93
CA THR A 171 0.01 -1.06 -11.33
C THR A 171 -1.00 0.07 -11.43
N THR A 172 -1.29 0.51 -12.65
CA THR A 172 -2.28 1.53 -12.94
C THR A 172 -3.27 0.98 -13.97
N LEU A 173 -4.57 1.04 -13.68
CA LEU A 173 -5.64 0.61 -14.59
C LEU A 173 -6.15 1.77 -15.48
N LEU A 174 -5.93 3.01 -15.05
CA LEU A 174 -6.25 4.24 -15.77
C LEU A 174 -5.23 5.32 -15.41
N GLY A 175 -4.73 6.07 -16.41
CA GLY A 175 -3.80 7.17 -16.20
C GLY A 175 -2.34 6.75 -16.11
N PRO A 176 -1.44 7.63 -15.64
CA PRO A 176 0.00 7.41 -15.67
C PRO A 176 0.47 6.34 -14.66
N SER A 177 1.52 5.63 -15.03
CA SER A 177 2.16 4.60 -14.19
C SER A 177 3.05 5.20 -13.11
N THR A 178 3.25 4.45 -12.02
CA THR A 178 4.26 4.76 -11.00
C THR A 178 5.64 4.87 -11.66
N LEU A 179 6.40 5.88 -11.26
CA LEU A 179 7.76 6.14 -11.74
C LEU A 179 8.75 5.33 -10.90
N PHE A 180 9.71 4.69 -11.54
CA PHE A 180 10.80 3.99 -10.86
C PHE A 180 12.14 4.62 -11.22
N LEU A 181 13.05 4.63 -10.24
CA LEU A 181 14.43 5.01 -10.51
C LEU A 181 15.17 3.89 -11.25
N PRO A 182 16.07 4.26 -12.17
CA PRO A 182 17.06 3.34 -12.69
C PRO A 182 17.84 2.66 -11.57
N THR A 183 18.07 1.35 -11.71
CA THR A 183 18.72 0.54 -10.67
C THR A 183 20.11 1.06 -10.26
N TYR A 184 20.83 1.73 -11.16
CA TYR A 184 22.14 2.33 -10.86
C TYR A 184 22.06 3.55 -9.94
N LEU A 185 20.89 4.21 -9.82
CA LEU A 185 20.67 5.35 -8.93
C LEU A 185 20.15 4.95 -7.55
N ASN A 186 19.62 3.73 -7.40
CA ASN A 186 19.07 3.26 -6.12
C ASN A 186 20.05 3.41 -4.95
N PRO A 187 21.35 3.04 -5.04
CA PRO A 187 22.28 3.19 -3.91
C PRO A 187 22.44 4.65 -3.46
N SER A 188 22.50 5.59 -4.40
CA SER A 188 22.62 7.02 -4.08
C SER A 188 21.34 7.53 -3.41
N ALA A 189 20.17 7.19 -3.97
CA ALA A 189 18.89 7.60 -3.42
C ALA A 189 18.64 7.00 -2.02
N LEU A 190 18.98 5.73 -1.80
CA LEU A 190 18.91 5.08 -0.49
C LEU A 190 19.86 5.73 0.52
N THR A 191 21.08 6.07 0.08
CA THR A 191 22.04 6.80 0.92
C THR A 191 21.45 8.13 1.35
N THR A 192 20.97 8.95 0.42
CA THR A 192 20.31 10.24 0.71
C THR A 192 19.15 10.10 1.68
N LEU A 193 18.25 9.12 1.45
CA LEU A 193 17.11 8.85 2.34
C LEU A 193 17.59 8.52 3.75
N SER A 194 18.59 7.62 3.88
CA SER A 194 19.12 7.21 5.17
C SER A 194 19.85 8.33 5.91
N THR A 195 20.64 9.15 5.21
CA THR A 195 21.41 10.25 5.80
C THR A 195 20.51 11.37 6.28
N THR A 196 19.49 11.76 5.50
CA THR A 196 18.54 12.80 5.89
C THR A 196 17.71 12.34 7.09
N LYS A 197 17.26 11.08 7.09
CA LYS A 197 16.55 10.48 8.24
C LYS A 197 17.42 10.44 9.50
N ALA A 198 18.70 10.06 9.37
CA ALA A 198 19.64 10.03 10.49
C ALA A 198 19.92 11.43 11.04
N HIS A 199 20.11 12.42 10.16
CA HIS A 199 20.31 13.82 10.54
C HIS A 199 19.13 14.38 11.34
N HIS A 200 17.90 14.18 10.85
CA HIS A 200 16.70 14.61 11.59
C HIS A 200 16.52 13.86 12.91
N SER A 201 16.83 12.56 12.95
CA SER A 201 16.78 11.80 14.19
C SER A 201 17.77 12.35 15.23
N ALA A 202 18.97 12.72 14.81
CA ALA A 202 19.98 13.32 15.68
C ALA A 202 19.55 14.71 16.21
N LEU A 203 18.97 15.56 15.35
CA LEU A 203 18.43 16.85 15.75
C LEU A 203 17.32 16.72 16.79
N LEU A 204 16.40 15.77 16.59
CA LEU A 204 15.28 15.51 17.50
C LEU A 204 15.73 14.91 18.84
N SER A 205 16.76 14.06 18.83
CA SER A 205 17.37 13.53 20.05
C SER A 205 18.15 14.59 20.83
N SER A 206 18.70 15.61 20.16
CA SER A 206 19.43 16.71 20.81
C SER A 206 18.53 17.79 21.41
N SER A 207 17.28 17.89 20.94
CA SER A 207 16.29 18.92 21.35
C SER A 207 15.26 18.41 22.36
N SER A 208 15.28 17.12 22.71
CA SER A 208 14.43 16.52 23.74
C SER A 208 15.28 15.95 24.89
N PRO A 209 15.02 16.30 26.17
CA PRO A 209 15.79 15.82 27.31
C PRO A 209 15.69 14.30 27.57
N THR A 210 14.83 13.58 26.81
CA THR A 210 14.67 12.12 26.91
C THR A 210 15.21 11.34 25.69
N GLY A 211 15.85 12.00 24.72
CA GLY A 211 16.66 11.34 23.67
C GLY A 211 15.93 10.45 22.66
N SER A 212 14.64 10.16 22.82
CA SER A 212 13.83 9.42 21.84
C SER A 212 12.48 10.11 21.64
N HIS A 213 12.20 10.55 20.40
CA HIS A 213 10.84 10.92 20.03
C HIS A 213 10.08 9.62 19.70
N THR A 214 9.13 9.25 20.55
CA THR A 214 8.17 8.19 20.21
C THR A 214 7.04 8.85 19.44
N CYS A 215 7.16 8.83 18.11
CA CYS A 215 6.10 9.33 17.24
C CYS A 215 4.94 8.34 17.22
N THR A 216 3.89 8.62 18.00
CA THR A 216 2.61 7.88 17.96
C THR A 216 1.58 8.50 17.04
N SER A 217 1.90 9.64 16.41
CA SER A 217 0.96 10.45 15.64
C SER A 217 1.36 10.53 14.16
N LEU A 218 0.43 10.16 13.27
CA LEU A 218 0.52 10.40 11.82
C LEU A 218 0.76 11.88 11.44
N ARG A 219 0.57 12.81 12.38
CA ARG A 219 0.73 14.26 12.21
C ARG A 219 1.85 14.84 13.06
N CYS A 220 2.87 14.07 13.41
CA CYS A 220 4.03 14.66 14.08
C CYS A 220 4.73 15.62 13.11
N ASP A 221 4.75 16.91 13.46
CA ASP A 221 5.37 17.97 12.65
C ASP A 221 6.82 17.63 12.31
N ALA A 222 7.56 17.04 13.23
CA ALA A 222 8.93 16.60 12.99
C ALA A 222 9.02 15.49 11.92
N CYS A 223 8.12 14.49 11.94
CA CYS A 223 8.07 13.45 10.92
C CYS A 223 7.60 13.99 9.57
N PHE A 224 6.67 14.95 9.59
CA PHE A 224 6.22 15.63 8.39
C PHE A 224 7.35 16.43 7.74
N SER A 225 8.05 17.27 8.50
CA SER A 225 9.21 18.04 8.01
C SER A 225 10.32 17.13 7.50
N THR A 226 10.67 16.08 8.24
CA THR A 226 11.66 15.08 7.79
C THR A 226 11.26 14.48 6.44
N SER A 227 9.97 14.13 6.28
CA SER A 227 9.46 13.58 5.01
C SER A 227 9.55 14.60 3.87
N GLN A 228 9.29 15.88 4.15
CA GLN A 228 9.41 16.95 3.16
C GLN A 228 10.88 17.22 2.79
N ASP A 229 11.80 17.19 3.74
CA ASP A 229 13.22 17.41 3.49
C ASP A 229 13.84 16.26 2.69
N ILE A 230 13.43 15.01 2.98
CA ILE A 230 13.78 13.83 2.16
C ILE A 230 13.27 14.03 0.73
N ARG A 231 12.00 14.42 0.55
CA ARG A 231 11.41 14.63 -0.78
C ARG A 231 12.14 15.72 -1.56
N SER A 232 12.42 16.85 -0.93
CA SER A 232 13.16 17.96 -1.56
C SER A 232 14.57 17.53 -1.95
N SER A 233 15.28 16.84 -1.06
CA SER A 233 16.65 16.35 -1.32
C SER A 233 16.68 15.36 -2.49
N LEU A 234 15.74 14.41 -2.52
CA LEU A 234 15.63 13.43 -3.59
C LEU A 234 15.19 14.08 -4.90
N ALA A 235 14.24 15.03 -4.87
CA ALA A 235 13.81 15.76 -6.07
C ALA A 235 14.99 16.50 -6.72
N THR A 236 15.80 17.22 -5.92
CA THR A 236 17.01 17.91 -6.41
C THR A 236 18.05 16.93 -6.95
N LEU A 237 18.32 15.83 -6.24
CA LEU A 237 19.30 14.82 -6.68
C LEU A 237 18.91 14.20 -8.04
N LEU A 238 17.61 14.03 -8.28
CA LEU A 238 17.06 13.24 -9.36
C LEU A 238 16.49 14.08 -10.51
N GLU A 239 16.56 15.42 -10.43
CA GLU A 239 15.97 16.36 -11.39
C GLU A 239 16.42 16.11 -12.84
N SER A 240 17.68 15.71 -13.04
CA SER A 240 18.28 15.49 -14.36
C SER A 240 18.24 14.03 -14.85
N HIS A 241 17.64 13.11 -14.10
CA HIS A 241 17.74 11.68 -14.36
C HIS A 241 16.47 11.11 -15.01
N PRO A 242 16.61 10.20 -16.00
CA PRO A 242 15.46 9.56 -16.61
C PRO A 242 14.80 8.58 -15.64
N THR A 243 13.48 8.49 -15.70
CA THR A 243 12.72 7.45 -15.01
C THR A 243 12.59 6.21 -15.91
N VAL A 244 12.50 5.04 -15.31
CA VAL A 244 12.37 3.77 -16.04
C VAL A 244 11.06 3.07 -15.70
N SER A 245 10.64 2.19 -16.61
CA SER A 245 9.56 1.22 -16.37
C SER A 245 9.92 0.26 -15.21
N PRO A 246 8.93 -0.33 -14.51
CA PRO A 246 9.14 -1.12 -13.31
C PRO A 246 10.23 -2.19 -13.46
N SER A 247 11.07 -2.34 -12.44
CA SER A 247 12.10 -3.38 -12.37
C SER A 247 12.00 -4.17 -11.06
N GLU A 248 12.27 -5.47 -11.13
CA GLU A 248 12.02 -6.48 -10.10
C GLU A 248 13.04 -6.49 -8.94
N LYS A 249 13.49 -5.32 -8.46
CA LYS A 249 14.53 -5.27 -7.42
C LYS A 249 14.02 -4.77 -6.08
N GLU A 250 14.48 -5.43 -5.03
CA GLU A 250 14.25 -5.10 -3.63
C GLU A 250 14.63 -3.64 -3.35
N GLY A 251 13.79 -2.92 -2.60
CA GLY A 251 14.03 -1.52 -2.25
C GLY A 251 13.94 -0.54 -3.43
N ALA A 252 13.11 -0.84 -4.45
CA ALA A 252 12.91 0.04 -5.59
C ALA A 252 12.43 1.44 -5.14
N VAL A 253 13.27 2.45 -5.38
CA VAL A 253 12.91 3.84 -5.16
C VAL A 253 11.92 4.25 -6.24
N HIS A 254 10.75 4.71 -5.83
CA HIS A 254 9.66 5.02 -6.72
C HIS A 254 8.93 6.30 -6.30
N SER A 255 8.17 6.88 -7.23
CA SER A 255 7.36 8.07 -7.02
C SER A 255 6.05 7.95 -7.77
N GLU A 256 5.02 8.59 -7.25
CA GLU A 256 3.85 8.90 -8.05
C GLU A 256 4.23 9.81 -9.23
N PRO A 257 3.61 9.61 -10.41
CA PRO A 257 3.73 10.53 -11.52
C PRO A 257 2.98 11.83 -11.25
N GLN A 258 3.30 12.89 -12.01
CA GLN A 258 2.43 14.06 -12.07
C GLN A 258 1.01 13.64 -12.45
N CYS A 259 0.03 14.01 -11.63
CA CYS A 259 -1.34 13.54 -11.76
C CYS A 259 -2.23 14.63 -12.36
N GLY A 260 -1.92 15.05 -13.59
CA GLY A 260 -2.73 16.03 -14.35
C GLY A 260 -3.99 15.45 -14.99
N VAL A 261 -4.21 14.14 -14.87
CA VAL A 261 -5.34 13.39 -15.43
C VAL A 261 -5.91 12.45 -14.37
N ASP A 262 -7.10 11.92 -14.63
CA ASP A 262 -7.70 10.88 -13.82
C ASP A 262 -6.78 9.65 -13.74
N ARG A 263 -6.61 9.11 -12.53
CA ARG A 263 -5.74 7.96 -12.27
C ARG A 263 -6.44 6.93 -11.40
N VAL A 264 -6.35 5.66 -11.80
CA VAL A 264 -6.75 4.52 -10.97
C VAL A 264 -5.54 3.62 -10.72
N PHE A 265 -4.99 3.73 -9.53
CA PHE A 265 -3.81 2.99 -9.07
C PHE A 265 -4.20 1.78 -8.25
N VAL A 266 -3.46 0.68 -8.41
CA VAL A 266 -3.66 -0.56 -7.67
C VAL A 266 -2.37 -0.95 -6.98
N ASN A 267 -2.50 -1.27 -5.70
CA ASN A 267 -1.44 -1.77 -4.84
C ASN A 267 -1.82 -3.13 -4.28
N VAL A 268 -0.87 -4.07 -4.26
CA VAL A 268 -1.02 -5.41 -3.70
C VAL A 268 0.16 -5.72 -2.80
N VAL A 269 -0.11 -5.97 -1.53
CA VAL A 269 0.86 -6.51 -0.58
C VAL A 269 0.50 -7.97 -0.32
N PRO A 270 1.25 -8.95 -0.85
CA PRO A 270 1.00 -10.36 -0.61
C PRO A 270 1.56 -10.82 0.74
N GLY A 271 0.99 -11.87 1.32
CA GLY A 271 1.51 -12.49 2.55
C GLY A 271 0.63 -13.64 3.02
N VAL A 272 0.97 -14.23 4.17
CA VAL A 272 0.15 -15.31 4.76
C VAL A 272 -0.91 -14.75 5.70
N GLU A 273 -1.95 -15.54 5.97
CA GLU A 273 -3.07 -15.11 6.81
C GLU A 273 -2.62 -14.58 8.18
N LYS A 274 -1.69 -15.26 8.85
CA LYS A 274 -1.15 -14.83 10.15
C LYS A 274 -0.53 -13.43 10.07
N GLU A 275 0.33 -13.19 9.08
CA GLU A 275 0.98 -11.90 8.84
C GLU A 275 -0.05 -10.79 8.56
N MET A 276 -1.08 -11.09 7.75
CA MET A 276 -2.14 -10.14 7.43
C MET A 276 -2.98 -9.79 8.65
N ARG A 277 -3.34 -10.77 9.48
CA ARG A 277 -4.09 -10.55 10.73
C ARG A 277 -3.28 -9.75 11.74
N GLU A 278 -1.99 -10.04 11.89
CA GLU A 278 -1.09 -9.25 12.73
C GLU A 278 -1.00 -7.80 12.22
N LEU A 279 -0.85 -7.62 10.91
CA LEU A 279 -0.82 -6.31 10.28
C LEU A 279 -2.14 -5.55 10.51
N MET A 280 -3.31 -6.19 10.36
CA MET A 280 -4.61 -5.59 10.69
C MET A 280 -4.74 -5.20 12.15
N GLY A 281 -4.26 -6.06 13.06
CA GLY A 281 -4.28 -5.82 14.50
C GLY A 281 -3.52 -4.55 14.88
N ARG A 282 -2.44 -4.21 14.15
CA ARG A 282 -1.69 -2.95 14.34
C ARG A 282 -2.54 -1.71 14.08
N TRP A 283 -3.55 -1.82 13.22
CA TRP A 283 -4.49 -0.74 12.88
C TRP A 283 -5.81 -0.84 13.67
N GLY A 284 -5.88 -1.71 14.67
CA GLY A 284 -7.09 -1.91 15.48
C GLY A 284 -8.23 -2.63 14.75
N MET A 285 -7.96 -3.22 13.57
CA MET A 285 -8.94 -3.97 12.80
C MET A 285 -8.97 -5.42 13.27
N LYS A 286 -10.15 -5.94 13.65
CA LYS A 286 -10.28 -7.27 14.26
C LYS A 286 -11.03 -8.26 13.37
N GLU A 287 -11.88 -7.77 12.48
CA GLU A 287 -12.73 -8.56 11.60
C GLU A 287 -11.92 -9.10 10.43
N TRP A 288 -12.13 -10.36 10.06
CA TRP A 288 -11.43 -11.01 8.96
C TRP A 288 -12.40 -11.86 8.12
N PRO A 289 -12.29 -11.83 6.77
CA PRO A 289 -11.57 -10.83 5.97
C PRO A 289 -12.24 -9.46 6.10
N ARG A 290 -11.60 -8.39 5.61
CA ARG A 290 -12.17 -7.04 5.71
C ARG A 290 -12.06 -6.27 4.41
N ALA A 291 -13.12 -5.56 4.07
CA ALA A 291 -13.17 -4.63 2.94
C ALA A 291 -13.74 -3.28 3.42
N TRP A 292 -13.16 -2.18 2.96
CA TRP A 292 -13.61 -0.84 3.33
C TRP A 292 -13.26 0.17 2.24
N CYS A 293 -13.86 1.35 2.33
CA CYS A 293 -13.62 2.46 1.44
C CYS A 293 -13.47 3.78 2.20
N LEU A 294 -12.77 4.72 1.59
CA LEU A 294 -12.50 6.07 2.04
C LEU A 294 -12.78 7.04 0.89
N GLY A 295 -13.20 8.27 1.19
CA GLY A 295 -13.46 9.27 0.15
C GLY A 295 -14.81 9.10 -0.56
N ILE A 296 -15.77 8.40 0.05
CA ILE A 296 -17.14 8.30 -0.47
C ILE A 296 -18.12 9.08 0.42
N PRO A 297 -19.14 9.74 -0.15
CA PRO A 297 -20.18 10.41 0.61
C PRO A 297 -20.90 9.44 1.54
N THR A 298 -21.09 9.85 2.79
CA THR A 298 -21.98 9.15 3.72
C THR A 298 -23.38 9.66 3.49
N GLY A 299 -24.33 8.78 3.13
CA GLY A 299 -25.73 9.15 2.94
C GLY A 299 -26.32 9.79 4.20
N ARG A 300 -26.27 11.12 4.29
CA ARG A 300 -27.06 12.00 5.16
C ARG A 300 -27.11 13.43 4.57
N GLU A 301 -27.35 13.53 3.27
CA GLU A 301 -27.90 14.74 2.66
C GLU A 301 -29.27 14.38 2.09
N GLY A 302 -30.29 14.51 2.94
CA GLY A 302 -31.64 14.09 2.58
C GLY A 302 -32.63 14.22 3.73
N PHE A 303 -32.59 15.30 4.50
CA PHE A 303 -33.74 15.76 5.29
C PHE A 303 -33.51 17.21 5.73
N MET A 304 -33.66 18.16 4.81
CA MET A 304 -34.19 19.49 5.10
C MET A 304 -34.46 20.21 3.78
N GLU A 305 -35.62 19.94 3.21
CA GLU A 305 -36.36 20.94 2.48
C GLU A 305 -37.84 20.84 2.86
N LYS A 306 -38.47 22.01 3.02
CA LYS A 306 -39.86 22.32 3.43
C LYS A 306 -40.06 22.57 4.94
N ARG A 307 -39.93 23.83 5.36
CA ARG A 307 -41.03 24.83 5.29
C ARG A 307 -40.46 26.24 5.31
#